data_AF-A0A6J7WBV5-F1
#
_entry.id   AF-A0A6J7WBV5-F1
#
_cell.length_a   1.000
_cell.length_b   1.000
_cell.length_c   1.000
_cell.angle_alpha   90.00
_cell.angle_beta   90.00
_cell.angle_gamma   90.00
#
_symmetry.space_group_name_H-M   'P 1'
#
loop_
_entity.id
_entity.type
_entity.pdbx_description
1 polymer ?
#
loop_
_entity_poly.entity_id
_entity_poly.type
_entity_poly.pdbx_seq_one_letter_code
_entity_poly.pdbx_strand_id
1 'polypeptide(L)'
;MPTKELLADKYRVSPQDVKAMQANVCAVADGEGLCYDLDETLSGNTFDAHRLLLWAATIGKQDQLLEAMYSGYFENSIPVFSHQDLCTIATSIGLAEVEVMKILESDRFKDEVIADRQLASQLGATGVPFFIVDMKYAISGAQPLEYFIETLNTAWSQKV
;
A
#
# COMPACT_ATOMS: atom_id res chain seq x y z
N MET A 1 5.95 -11.21 -11.44
CA MET A 1 6.48 -12.53 -11.00
C MET A 1 5.67 -13.03 -9.83
N PRO A 2 5.53 -14.34 -9.58
CA PRO A 2 4.86 -14.84 -8.39
C PRO A 2 5.48 -14.25 -7.11
N THR A 3 4.66 -13.72 -6.21
CA THR A 3 5.14 -13.09 -4.97
C THR A 3 5.94 -14.07 -4.11
N LYS A 4 5.53 -15.33 -4.05
CA LYS A 4 6.24 -16.38 -3.31
C LYS A 4 7.68 -16.59 -3.77
N GLU A 5 7.93 -16.52 -5.08
CA GLU A 5 9.28 -16.62 -5.65
C GLU A 5 10.11 -15.37 -5.32
N LEU A 6 9.52 -14.16 -5.49
CA LEU A 6 10.20 -12.92 -5.13
C LEU A 6 10.62 -12.90 -3.65
N LEU A 7 9.74 -13.34 -2.74
CA LEU A 7 10.02 -13.34 -1.30
C LEU A 7 11.13 -14.33 -0.94
N ALA A 8 11.11 -15.52 -1.53
CA ALA A 8 12.16 -16.53 -1.33
C ALA A 8 13.54 -15.98 -1.73
N ASP A 9 13.62 -15.34 -2.90
CA ASP A 9 14.86 -14.75 -3.41
C ASP A 9 15.31 -13.54 -2.58
N LYS A 10 14.38 -12.64 -2.26
CA LYS A 10 14.66 -11.39 -1.53
C LYS A 10 15.19 -11.67 -0.13
N TYR A 11 14.56 -12.60 0.59
CA TYR A 11 14.93 -12.92 1.96
C TYR A 11 15.90 -14.10 2.07
N ARG A 12 16.20 -14.78 0.96
CA ARG A 12 17.09 -15.95 0.90
C ARG A 12 16.61 -17.08 1.83
N VAL A 13 15.33 -17.39 1.75
CA VAL A 13 14.66 -18.41 2.56
C VAL A 13 14.01 -19.47 1.69
N SER A 14 13.61 -20.60 2.28
CA SER A 14 12.95 -21.67 1.53
C SER A 14 11.51 -21.29 1.13
N PRO A 15 10.93 -21.94 0.10
CA PRO A 15 9.50 -21.77 -0.22
C PRO A 15 8.57 -22.12 0.96
N GLN A 16 8.99 -23.05 1.83
CA GLN A 16 8.22 -23.40 3.02
C GLN A 16 8.24 -22.26 4.07
N ASP A 17 9.36 -21.57 4.22
CA ASP A 17 9.46 -20.39 5.10
C ASP A 17 8.61 -19.25 4.57
N VAL A 18 8.59 -19.01 3.25
CA VAL A 18 7.70 -18.02 2.63
C VAL A 18 6.23 -18.34 2.90
N LYS A 19 5.85 -19.62 2.75
CA LYS A 19 4.48 -20.07 3.06
C LYS A 19 4.11 -19.80 4.52
N ALA A 20 5.02 -20.04 5.46
CA ALA A 20 4.81 -19.72 6.87
C ALA A 20 4.70 -18.21 7.12
N MET A 21 5.53 -17.39 6.45
CA MET A 21 5.45 -15.93 6.52
C MET A 21 4.10 -15.41 6.02
N GLN A 22 3.65 -15.88 4.84
CA GLN A 22 2.36 -15.47 4.27
C GLN A 22 1.18 -15.94 5.14
N ALA A 23 1.24 -17.17 5.68
CA ALA A 23 0.22 -17.67 6.60
C ALA A 23 0.13 -16.80 7.87
N ASN A 24 1.26 -16.31 8.40
CA ASN A 24 1.26 -15.38 9.52
C ASN A 24 0.62 -14.04 9.15
N VAL A 25 0.87 -13.51 7.95
CA VAL A 25 0.21 -12.29 7.47
C VAL A 25 -1.30 -12.48 7.35
N CYS A 26 -1.76 -13.58 6.76
CA CYS A 26 -3.20 -13.91 6.67
C CYS A 26 -3.83 -14.03 8.07
N ALA A 27 -3.18 -14.71 9.02
CA ALA A 27 -3.71 -14.86 10.38
C ALA A 27 -3.86 -13.52 11.12
N VAL A 28 -2.93 -12.57 10.90
CA VAL A 28 -3.04 -11.21 11.44
C VAL A 28 -4.18 -10.45 10.76
N ALA A 29 -4.30 -10.55 9.43
CA ALA A 29 -5.38 -9.91 8.67
C ALA A 29 -6.78 -10.43 9.08
N ASP A 30 -6.92 -11.74 9.27
CA ASP A 30 -8.15 -12.38 9.75
C ASP A 30 -8.60 -11.82 11.11
N GLY A 31 -7.65 -11.51 11.99
CA GLY A 31 -7.92 -10.88 13.29
C GLY A 31 -8.56 -9.49 13.18
N GLU A 32 -8.32 -8.79 12.06
CA GLU A 32 -8.89 -7.49 11.72
C GLU A 32 -10.10 -7.60 10.78
N GLY A 33 -10.56 -8.82 10.48
CA GLY A 33 -11.69 -9.08 9.58
C GLY A 33 -11.36 -9.00 8.09
N LEU A 34 -10.08 -9.03 7.71
CA LEU A 34 -9.60 -8.99 6.33
C LEU A 34 -9.22 -10.39 5.85
N CYS A 35 -9.95 -10.92 4.88
CA CYS A 35 -9.77 -12.29 4.37
C CYS A 35 -8.75 -12.32 3.23
N TYR A 36 -7.46 -12.42 3.55
CA TYR A 36 -6.40 -12.37 2.55
C TYR A 36 -6.15 -13.73 1.87
N ASP A 37 -6.02 -13.71 0.54
CA ASP A 37 -5.53 -14.81 -0.30
C ASP A 37 -4.23 -14.39 -1.00
N LEU A 38 -3.11 -14.88 -0.48
CA LEU A 38 -1.77 -14.48 -0.92
C LEU A 38 -1.07 -15.49 -1.84
N ASP A 39 -1.66 -16.67 -2.08
CA ASP A 39 -0.96 -17.80 -2.74
C ASP A 39 -0.61 -17.49 -4.20
N GLU A 40 -1.54 -16.83 -4.90
CA GLU A 40 -1.44 -16.50 -6.32
C GLU A 40 -1.16 -15.03 -6.59
N THR A 41 -0.80 -14.27 -5.55
CA THR A 41 -0.40 -12.87 -5.73
C THR A 41 0.86 -12.76 -6.58
N LEU A 42 0.87 -11.73 -7.42
CA LEU A 42 2.04 -11.34 -8.21
C LEU A 42 2.73 -10.16 -7.55
N SER A 43 4.04 -10.04 -7.75
CA SER A 43 4.78 -8.84 -7.40
C SER A 43 5.26 -8.10 -8.65
N GLY A 44 5.18 -6.78 -8.60
CA GLY A 44 5.51 -5.87 -9.70
C GLY A 44 5.72 -4.43 -9.22
N ASN A 45 5.82 -3.50 -10.17
CA ASN A 45 6.06 -2.09 -9.89
C ASN A 45 4.74 -1.35 -9.62
N THR A 46 4.64 -0.67 -8.47
CA THR A 46 3.43 0.06 -8.03
C THR A 46 3.48 1.57 -8.32
N PHE A 47 4.46 2.06 -9.08
CA PHE A 47 4.67 3.49 -9.32
C PHE A 47 3.44 4.15 -9.96
N ASP A 48 2.84 3.51 -10.98
CA ASP A 48 1.62 4.03 -11.60
C ASP A 48 0.39 3.90 -10.69
N ALA A 49 0.34 2.91 -9.80
CA ALA A 49 -0.69 2.83 -8.77
C ALA A 49 -0.62 4.04 -7.82
N HIS A 50 0.58 4.41 -7.37
CA HIS A 50 0.79 5.60 -6.54
C HIS A 50 0.44 6.90 -7.28
N ARG A 51 0.79 7.02 -8.56
CA ARG A 51 0.39 8.17 -9.38
C ARG A 51 -1.13 8.30 -9.49
N LEU A 52 -1.81 7.17 -9.69
CA LEU A 52 -3.26 7.16 -9.77
C LEU A 52 -3.92 7.49 -8.42
N LEU A 53 -3.35 7.05 -7.30
CA LEU A 53 -3.78 7.43 -5.95
C LEU A 53 -3.65 8.94 -5.70
N LEU A 54 -2.53 9.55 -6.11
CA LEU A 54 -2.32 10.99 -6.01
C LEU A 54 -3.34 11.77 -6.85
N TRP A 55 -3.62 11.32 -8.07
CA TRP A 55 -4.71 11.90 -8.85
C TRP A 55 -6.06 11.74 -8.17
N ALA A 56 -6.39 10.54 -7.69
CA ALA A 56 -7.65 10.27 -7.00
C ALA A 56 -7.84 11.15 -5.76
N ALA A 57 -6.74 11.53 -5.07
CA ALA A 57 -6.77 12.49 -3.98
C ALA A 57 -7.31 13.86 -4.43
N THR A 58 -6.93 14.34 -5.63
CA THR A 58 -7.39 15.63 -6.17
C THR A 58 -8.89 15.69 -6.44
N ILE A 59 -9.55 14.53 -6.51
CA ILE A 59 -11.00 14.40 -6.74
C ILE A 59 -11.73 13.76 -5.54
N GLY A 60 -11.07 13.62 -4.38
CA GLY A 60 -11.69 13.09 -3.15
C GLY A 60 -11.99 11.59 -3.20
N LYS A 61 -11.24 10.82 -3.98
CA LYS A 61 -11.45 9.38 -4.21
C LYS A 61 -10.25 8.50 -3.82
N GLN A 62 -9.22 9.08 -3.20
CA GLN A 62 -8.00 8.35 -2.81
C GLN A 62 -8.31 7.13 -1.94
N ASP A 63 -9.05 7.30 -0.84
CA ASP A 63 -9.33 6.20 0.11
C ASP A 63 -10.13 5.08 -0.55
N GLN A 64 -11.14 5.44 -1.36
CA GLN A 64 -11.95 4.47 -2.09
C GLN A 64 -11.12 3.67 -3.10
N LEU A 65 -10.19 4.34 -3.78
CA LEU A 65 -9.29 3.69 -4.75
C LEU A 65 -8.25 2.83 -4.04
N LEU A 66 -7.68 3.31 -2.93
CA LEU A 66 -6.70 2.57 -2.14
C LEU A 66 -7.31 1.28 -1.58
N GLU A 67 -8.52 1.37 -1.02
CA GLU A 67 -9.25 0.22 -0.51
C GLU A 67 -9.55 -0.79 -1.63
N ALA A 68 -10.00 -0.31 -2.80
CA ALA A 68 -10.25 -1.18 -3.94
C ALA A 68 -8.98 -1.85 -4.47
N MET A 69 -7.83 -1.17 -4.44
CA MET A 69 -6.53 -1.76 -4.77
C MET A 69 -6.11 -2.80 -3.72
N TYR A 70 -6.31 -2.51 -2.43
CA TYR A 70 -5.98 -3.46 -1.36
C TYR A 70 -6.85 -4.71 -1.41
N SER A 71 -8.17 -4.58 -1.45
CA SER A 71 -9.08 -5.73 -1.58
C SER A 71 -8.82 -6.49 -2.89
N GLY A 72 -8.65 -5.78 -4.00
CA GLY A 72 -8.28 -6.40 -5.28
C GLY A 72 -7.02 -7.25 -5.15
N TYR A 73 -5.95 -6.68 -4.60
CA TYR A 73 -4.66 -7.35 -4.52
C TYR A 73 -4.58 -8.45 -3.44
N PHE A 74 -4.97 -8.13 -2.21
CA PHE A 74 -4.79 -9.01 -1.05
C PHE A 74 -5.90 -10.03 -0.86
N GLU A 75 -7.14 -9.74 -1.26
CA GLU A 75 -8.28 -10.65 -1.06
C GLU A 75 -8.63 -11.40 -2.34
N ASN A 76 -8.42 -10.78 -3.51
CA ASN A 76 -8.89 -11.31 -4.80
C ASN A 76 -7.74 -11.67 -5.77
N SER A 77 -6.47 -11.54 -5.35
CA SER A 77 -5.28 -11.80 -6.18
C SER A 77 -5.28 -11.05 -7.54
N ILE A 78 -5.93 -9.89 -7.60
CA ILE A 78 -5.95 -9.01 -8.78
C ILE A 78 -4.66 -8.16 -8.77
N PRO A 79 -3.82 -8.21 -9.82
CA PRO A 79 -2.60 -7.42 -9.87
C PRO A 79 -2.87 -5.90 -9.89
N VAL A 80 -1.86 -5.09 -9.55
CA VAL A 80 -1.94 -3.61 -9.58
C VAL A 80 -0.77 -3.00 -10.35
N PHE A 81 -0.26 -3.71 -11.36
CA PHE A 81 1.04 -3.40 -11.98
C PHE A 81 0.95 -2.98 -13.45
N SER A 82 -0.19 -3.17 -14.10
CA SER A 82 -0.43 -2.70 -15.47
C SER A 82 -1.50 -1.62 -15.52
N HIS A 83 -1.50 -0.83 -16.60
CA HIS A 83 -2.54 0.19 -16.82
C HIS A 83 -3.93 -0.44 -16.90
N GLN A 84 -4.03 -1.63 -17.50
CA GLN A 84 -5.29 -2.36 -17.61
C GLN A 84 -5.82 -2.78 -16.23
N ASP A 85 -4.96 -3.30 -15.37
CA ASP A 85 -5.36 -3.72 -14.01
C ASP A 85 -5.85 -2.51 -13.21
N LEU A 86 -5.07 -1.43 -13.22
CA LEU A 86 -5.38 -0.18 -12.52
C LEU A 86 -6.68 0.47 -13.02
N CYS A 87 -6.91 0.45 -14.34
CA CYS A 87 -8.13 0.95 -14.94
C CYS A 87 -9.35 0.10 -14.55
N THR A 88 -9.20 -1.22 -14.53
CA THR A 88 -10.27 -2.15 -14.11
C THR A 88 -10.68 -1.89 -12.65
N ILE A 89 -9.70 -1.72 -11.74
CA ILE A 89 -9.98 -1.41 -10.34
C ILE A 89 -10.62 -0.02 -10.19
N ALA A 90 -10.07 0.99 -10.86
CA ALA A 90 -10.58 2.36 -10.75
C ALA A 90 -12.03 2.50 -11.29
N THR A 91 -12.33 1.83 -12.40
CA THR A 91 -13.69 1.84 -12.97
C THR A 91 -14.70 1.10 -12.09
N SER A 92 -14.28 0.08 -11.33
CA SER A 92 -15.15 -0.63 -10.39
C SER A 92 -15.72 0.26 -9.29
N ILE A 93 -15.02 1.35 -8.94
CA ILE A 93 -15.47 2.35 -7.96
C ILE A 93 -16.10 3.60 -8.61
N GLY A 94 -16.38 3.54 -9.91
CA GLY A 94 -17.06 4.59 -10.67
C GLY A 94 -16.16 5.71 -11.19
N LEU A 95 -14.84 5.53 -11.24
CA LEU A 95 -13.95 6.48 -11.92
C LEU A 95 -14.04 6.28 -13.44
N ALA A 96 -14.08 7.38 -14.19
CA ALA A 96 -14.19 7.33 -15.64
C ALA A 96 -12.90 6.78 -16.28
N GLU A 97 -13.03 5.70 -17.06
CA GLU A 97 -11.92 5.05 -17.77
C GLU A 97 -11.04 6.05 -18.54
N VAL A 98 -11.67 6.97 -19.29
CA VAL A 98 -10.95 7.97 -20.09
C VAL A 98 -10.04 8.87 -19.22
N GLU A 99 -10.49 9.27 -18.03
CA GLU A 99 -9.70 10.10 -17.14
C GLU A 99 -8.59 9.28 -16.45
N VAL A 100 -8.87 8.03 -16.08
CA VAL A 100 -7.88 7.11 -15.51
C VAL A 100 -6.75 6.85 -16.51
N MET A 101 -7.09 6.48 -17.74
CA MET A 101 -6.11 6.22 -18.79
C MET A 101 -5.29 7.47 -19.13
N LYS A 102 -5.92 8.66 -19.14
CA LYS A 102 -5.19 9.92 -19.32
C LYS A 102 -4.12 10.16 -18.25
N ILE A 103 -4.32 9.71 -17.01
CA ILE A 103 -3.28 9.77 -15.98
C ILE A 103 -2.20 8.74 -16.26
N LEU A 104 -2.59 7.48 -16.47
CA LEU A 104 -1.69 6.34 -16.65
C LEU A 104 -0.77 6.51 -17.87
N GLU A 105 -1.29 7.05 -18.97
CA GLU A 105 -0.56 7.30 -20.23
C GLU A 105 0.27 8.59 -20.23
N SER A 106 0.15 9.41 -19.19
CA SER A 106 0.89 10.67 -19.06
C SER A 106 2.09 10.55 -18.12
N ASP A 107 2.73 11.69 -17.85
CA ASP A 107 3.76 11.85 -16.81
C ASP A 107 3.25 12.57 -15.55
N ARG A 108 1.94 12.81 -15.45
CA ARG A 108 1.35 13.52 -14.29
C ARG A 108 1.60 12.74 -13.00
N PHE A 109 1.85 13.45 -11.90
CA PHE A 109 2.10 12.92 -10.56
C PHE A 109 3.44 12.15 -10.40
N LYS A 110 4.30 12.09 -11.43
CA LYS A 110 5.59 11.39 -11.33
C LYS A 110 6.51 12.03 -10.31
N ASP A 111 6.65 13.35 -10.36
CA ASP A 111 7.54 14.10 -9.46
C ASP A 111 7.06 14.03 -8.01
N GLU A 112 5.75 14.02 -7.81
CA GLU A 112 5.10 13.90 -6.51
C GLU A 112 5.36 12.52 -5.89
N VAL A 113 5.24 11.41 -6.63
CA VAL A 113 5.62 10.07 -6.12
C VAL A 113 7.10 10.03 -5.75
N ILE A 114 7.97 10.67 -6.54
CA ILE A 114 9.40 10.73 -6.25
C ILE A 114 9.66 11.55 -4.97
N ALA A 115 8.98 12.69 -4.83
CA ALA A 115 9.09 13.56 -3.66
C ALA A 115 8.62 12.86 -2.39
N ASP A 116 7.48 12.16 -2.42
CA ASP A 116 6.97 11.38 -1.27
C ASP A 116 7.95 10.30 -0.85
N ARG A 117 8.55 9.58 -1.81
CA ARG A 117 9.58 8.57 -1.51
C ARG A 117 10.83 9.18 -0.88
N GLN A 118 11.27 10.33 -1.38
CA GLN A 118 12.42 11.05 -0.83
C GLN A 118 12.13 11.56 0.58
N LEU A 119 10.95 12.14 0.80
CA LEU A 119 10.52 12.61 2.11
C LEU A 119 10.46 11.46 3.12
N ALA A 120 9.84 10.33 2.78
CA ALA A 120 9.80 9.15 3.63
C ALA A 120 11.21 8.68 4.02
N SER A 121 12.14 8.64 3.07
CA SER A 121 13.54 8.29 3.34
C SER A 121 14.24 9.31 4.24
N GLN A 122 14.02 10.62 4.06
CA GLN A 122 14.58 11.67 4.92
C GLN A 122 14.05 11.59 6.36
N LEU A 123 12.81 11.13 6.52
CA LEU A 123 12.17 10.87 7.81
C LEU A 123 12.59 9.52 8.42
N GLY A 124 13.49 8.78 7.77
CA GLY A 124 14.06 7.54 8.29
C GLY A 124 13.26 6.27 7.97
N ALA A 125 12.25 6.34 7.09
CA ALA A 125 11.48 5.17 6.69
C ALA A 125 12.34 4.22 5.84
N THR A 126 12.48 2.97 6.28
CA THR A 126 13.14 1.88 5.53
C THR A 126 12.18 0.75 5.18
N GLY A 127 10.92 0.85 5.61
CA GLY A 127 9.83 -0.08 5.35
C GLY A 127 8.48 0.59 5.60
N VAL A 128 7.41 -0.04 5.12
CA VAL A 128 6.02 0.42 5.28
C VAL A 128 5.16 -0.67 5.92
N PRO A 129 4.07 -0.32 6.63
CA PRO A 129 3.59 1.04 6.88
C PRO A 129 4.48 1.82 7.87
N PHE A 130 4.54 3.13 7.70
CA PHE A 130 5.34 4.04 8.53
C PHE A 130 4.57 5.33 8.75
N PHE A 131 4.34 5.69 10.00
CA PHE A 131 3.52 6.84 10.38
C PHE A 131 4.37 7.87 11.09
N ILE A 132 4.19 9.13 10.70
CA ILE A 132 4.79 10.27 11.40
C ILE A 132 3.66 11.09 12.01
N VAL A 133 3.70 11.25 13.33
CA VAL A 133 2.77 12.08 14.08
C VAL A 133 3.46 13.38 14.45
N ASP A 134 2.88 14.48 13.98
CA ASP A 134 3.31 15.86 14.27
C ASP A 134 4.79 16.14 13.94
N MET A 135 5.32 15.47 12.90
CA MET A 135 6.74 15.56 12.49
C MET A 135 7.75 15.25 13.61
N LYS A 136 7.32 14.56 14.68
CA LYS A 136 8.13 14.34 15.88
C LYS A 136 8.16 12.89 16.33
N TYR A 137 7.06 12.16 16.21
CA TYR A 137 6.96 10.75 16.61
C TYR A 137 6.81 9.87 15.40
N ALA A 138 7.56 8.77 15.37
CA ALA A 138 7.51 7.79 14.29
C ALA A 138 6.98 6.45 14.82
N ILE A 139 6.05 5.84 14.08
CA ILE A 139 5.56 4.48 14.31
C ILE A 139 5.96 3.66 13.08
N SER A 140 6.76 2.61 13.28
CA SER A 140 7.22 1.72 12.21
C SER A 140 6.49 0.38 12.28
N GLY A 141 5.89 -0.02 11.16
CA GLY A 141 5.11 -1.24 11.03
C GLY A 141 3.66 -1.12 11.48
N ALA A 142 2.89 -2.18 11.25
CA ALA A 142 1.52 -2.33 11.72
C ALA A 142 1.52 -2.67 13.21
N GLN A 143 1.67 -1.65 14.05
CA GLN A 143 1.68 -1.79 15.51
C GLN A 143 0.26 -2.02 16.07
N PRO A 144 0.12 -2.59 17.28
CA PRO A 144 -1.18 -2.69 17.96
C PRO A 144 -1.85 -1.32 18.17
N LEU A 145 -3.18 -1.31 18.22
CA LEU A 145 -3.99 -0.10 18.39
C LEU A 145 -3.58 0.71 19.63
N GLU A 146 -3.23 0.05 20.73
CA GLU A 146 -2.83 0.70 21.98
C GLU A 146 -1.58 1.57 21.79
N TYR A 147 -0.64 1.14 20.95
CA TYR A 147 0.59 1.87 20.67
C TYR A 147 0.30 3.15 19.86
N PHE A 148 -0.64 3.08 18.92
CA PHE A 148 -1.14 4.26 18.21
C PHE A 148 -1.81 5.24 19.16
N ILE A 149 -2.70 4.76 20.04
CA ILE A 149 -3.40 5.60 21.03
C ILE A 149 -2.41 6.30 21.97
N GLU A 150 -1.43 5.57 22.50
CA GLU A 150 -0.40 6.14 23.38
C GLU A 150 0.43 7.22 22.69
N THR A 151 0.87 6.95 21.46
CA THR A 151 1.66 7.89 20.67
C THR A 151 0.87 9.16 20.34
N LEU A 152 -0.39 9.02 19.93
CA LEU A 152 -1.27 10.15 19.62
C LEU A 152 -1.56 10.99 20.87
N ASN A 153 -1.84 10.37 22.02
CA ASN A 153 -2.06 11.09 23.28
C ASN A 153 -0.80 11.85 23.74
N THR A 154 0.37 11.23 23.59
CA THR A 154 1.65 11.86 23.90
C THR A 154 1.91 13.06 23.00
N ALA A 155 1.74 12.89 21.68
CA ALA A 155 1.89 13.98 20.72
C ALA A 155 0.92 15.13 21.00
N TRP A 156 -0.34 14.82 21.35
CA TRP A 156 -1.36 15.81 21.66
C TRP A 156 -1.02 16.60 22.94
N SER A 157 -0.62 15.93 24.02
CA SER A 157 -0.30 16.59 25.30
C SER A 157 0.93 17.48 25.26
N GLN A 158 1.82 17.29 24.27
CA GLN A 158 3.04 18.08 24.09
C GLN A 158 2.91 19.21 23.06
N LYS A 159 1.73 19.37 22.45
CA LYS A 159 1.42 20.58 21.67
C LYS A 159 1.26 21.75 22.65
N VAL A 160 2.27 22.62 22.66
CA VAL A 160 2.21 23.95 23.29
C VAL A 160 1.39 24.87 22.40
#